data_AF-W9ZQ69-F1
#
_entry.id   AF-W9ZQ69-F1
#
_cell.length_a   1.000
_cell.length_b   1.000
_cell.length_c   1.000
_cell.angle_alpha   90.00
_cell.angle_beta   90.00
_cell.angle_gamma   90.00
#
_symmetry.space_group_name_H-M   'P 1'
#
loop_
_entity.id
_entity.type
_entity.pdbx_description
1 polymer ?
#
loop_
_entity_poly.entity_id
_entity_poly.type
_entity_poly.pdbx_seq_one_letter_code
_entity_poly.pdbx_strand_id
1 'polypeptide(L)'
;MFRTLPAYLKQVGYRNPTDPYNCNWQFANGQEKSVFDSLVANPVAAREFNDAMESHSKYNLTPWPEIYPTGTLLANYKLDRPLVVDVGGSKGHDLMKFHIRHPGTPAGSLVLQDLPGILRELIVPDIISVKPHDFLTPQPVRGARAYFMHNILHDWDDKIASEILKHIADAMEPGYSKLLIHESIMSSIKPLARVTTSDITMMACLGAKERTENEWRQLLQSVGLNVLKIWGPFESMEGIIETELA
;
A
#
# COMPACT_ATOMS: atom_id res chain seq x y z
N MET A 1 13.25 17.71 8.57
CA MET A 1 11.85 17.71 8.12
C MET A 1 10.88 18.27 9.18
N PHE A 2 10.67 17.67 10.36
CA PHE A 2 9.65 18.19 11.31
C PHE A 2 9.92 19.58 11.92
N ARG A 3 11.18 20.03 11.98
CA ARG A 3 11.53 21.37 12.50
C ARG A 3 10.90 22.51 11.71
N THR A 4 10.67 22.32 10.41
CA THR A 4 10.12 23.35 9.52
C THR A 4 8.59 23.32 9.44
N LEU A 5 7.95 22.24 9.91
CA LEU A 5 6.51 22.02 9.76
C LEU A 5 5.66 23.16 10.34
N PRO A 6 5.93 23.71 11.54
CA PRO A 6 5.15 24.84 12.05
C PRO A 6 5.21 26.09 11.16
N ALA A 7 6.38 26.36 10.55
CA ALA A 7 6.56 27.49 9.66
C ALA A 7 5.83 27.27 8.32
N TYR A 8 5.93 26.07 7.76
CA TYR A 8 5.20 25.69 6.55
C TYR A 8 3.68 25.82 6.75
N LEU A 9 3.14 25.23 7.83
CA LEU A 9 1.70 25.30 8.13
C LEU A 9 1.23 26.74 8.29
N LYS A 10 2.00 27.60 8.96
CA LYS A 10 1.69 29.02 9.07
C LYS A 10 1.62 29.70 7.69
N GLN A 11 2.53 29.37 6.77
CA GLN A 11 2.55 29.94 5.42
C GLN A 11 1.33 29.53 4.58
N VAL A 12 0.86 28.29 4.71
CA VAL A 12 -0.31 27.80 3.94
C VAL A 12 -1.66 28.08 4.63
N GLY A 13 -1.65 28.81 5.74
CA GLY A 13 -2.86 29.18 6.49
C GLY A 13 -3.42 28.03 7.32
N TYR A 14 -2.55 27.19 7.88
CA TYR A 14 -2.88 26.03 8.72
C TYR A 14 -3.81 25.01 8.05
N ARG A 15 -3.74 24.92 6.71
CA ARG A 15 -4.42 23.88 5.93
C ARG A 15 -3.50 22.67 5.78
N ASN A 16 -4.08 21.48 5.85
CA ASN A 16 -3.34 20.26 5.55
C ASN A 16 -2.96 20.24 4.07
N PRO A 17 -1.70 19.91 3.73
CA PRO A 17 -1.31 19.66 2.35
C PRO A 17 -2.03 18.45 1.77
N THR A 18 -2.31 18.49 0.48
CA THR A 18 -2.94 17.38 -0.29
C THR A 18 -2.20 17.14 -1.61
N ASP A 19 -0.97 17.65 -1.75
CA ASP A 19 -0.18 17.59 -2.97
C ASP A 19 1.23 17.08 -2.61
N PRO A 20 1.65 15.91 -3.12
CA PRO A 20 2.97 15.35 -2.83
C PRO A 20 4.14 16.19 -3.37
N TYR A 21 3.86 17.14 -4.26
CA TYR A 21 4.83 18.12 -4.80
C TYR A 21 4.77 19.47 -4.10
N ASN A 22 3.85 19.67 -3.15
CA ASN A 22 3.70 20.92 -2.41
C ASN A 22 3.30 20.68 -0.94
N CYS A 23 4.19 20.06 -0.19
CA CYS A 23 4.07 19.84 1.25
C CYS A 23 5.32 20.33 2.01
N ASN A 24 5.40 20.03 3.30
CA ASN A 24 6.55 20.44 4.11
C ASN A 24 7.87 19.81 3.64
N TRP A 25 7.85 18.70 2.89
CA TRP A 25 9.04 18.12 2.28
C TRP A 25 9.76 19.11 1.37
N GLN A 26 9.05 19.73 0.43
CA GLN A 26 9.63 20.72 -0.49
C GLN A 26 10.09 21.96 0.27
N PHE A 27 9.27 22.43 1.21
CA PHE A 27 9.63 23.57 2.06
C PHE A 27 10.91 23.33 2.88
N ALA A 28 11.09 22.12 3.41
CA ALA A 28 12.24 21.76 4.23
C ALA A 28 13.53 21.58 3.43
N ASN A 29 13.42 21.07 2.20
CA ASN A 29 14.58 20.69 1.38
C ASN A 29 14.92 21.72 0.28
N GLY A 30 14.04 22.69 0.02
CA GLY A 30 14.25 23.71 -1.02
C GLY A 30 14.27 23.14 -2.44
N GLN A 31 13.54 22.04 -2.69
CA GLN A 31 13.47 21.36 -3.98
C GLN A 31 12.02 21.13 -4.41
N GLU A 32 11.78 20.99 -5.72
CA GLU A 32 10.44 20.72 -6.29
C GLU A 32 10.07 19.24 -6.33
N LYS A 33 11.04 18.34 -6.10
CA LYS A 33 10.86 16.89 -6.17
C LYS A 33 10.02 16.37 -5.00
N SER A 34 9.17 15.37 -5.27
CA SER A 34 8.53 14.58 -4.22
C SER A 34 9.54 13.72 -3.46
N VAL A 35 9.11 13.06 -2.38
CA VAL A 35 9.92 12.06 -1.67
C VAL A 35 10.33 10.95 -2.64
N PHE A 36 9.37 10.38 -3.38
CA PHE A 36 9.64 9.26 -4.28
C PHE A 36 10.53 9.65 -5.47
N ASP A 37 10.38 10.85 -6.04
CA ASP A 37 11.33 11.34 -7.06
C ASP A 37 12.76 11.45 -6.51
N SER A 38 12.88 11.84 -5.24
CA SER A 38 14.17 11.95 -4.57
C SER A 38 14.79 10.56 -4.33
N LEU A 39 13.97 9.55 -4.01
CA LEU A 39 14.40 8.16 -3.88
C LEU A 39 14.82 7.58 -5.24
N VAL A 40 14.02 7.76 -6.29
CA VAL A 40 14.35 7.30 -7.65
C VAL A 40 15.66 7.92 -8.16
N ALA A 41 15.90 9.19 -7.85
CA ALA A 41 17.14 9.87 -8.22
C ALA A 41 18.38 9.43 -7.41
N ASN A 42 18.19 8.73 -6.28
CA ASN A 42 19.27 8.31 -5.40
C ASN A 42 19.14 6.82 -5.00
N PRO A 43 19.81 5.91 -5.73
CA PRO A 43 19.73 4.47 -5.49
C PRO A 43 20.11 4.04 -4.06
N VAL A 44 21.00 4.77 -3.38
CA VAL A 44 21.37 4.47 -1.99
C VAL A 44 20.19 4.77 -1.07
N ALA A 45 19.55 5.94 -1.21
CA ALA A 45 18.38 6.31 -0.42
C ALA A 45 17.19 5.38 -0.70
N ALA A 46 16.96 4.99 -1.96
CA ALA A 46 15.92 4.02 -2.31
C ALA A 46 16.15 2.66 -1.63
N ARG A 47 17.39 2.17 -1.60
CA ARG A 47 17.74 0.92 -0.91
C ARG A 47 17.49 1.03 0.60
N GLU A 48 17.98 2.10 1.23
CA GLU A 48 17.78 2.34 2.67
C GLU A 48 16.30 2.47 3.04
N PHE A 49 15.49 3.12 2.20
CA PHE A 49 14.05 3.19 2.36
C PHE A 49 13.41 1.79 2.31
N ASN A 50 13.76 0.99 1.31
CA ASN A 50 13.24 -0.38 1.18
C ASN A 50 13.68 -1.30 2.33
N ASP A 51 14.92 -1.17 2.81
CA ASP A 51 15.42 -1.90 3.99
C ASP A 51 14.61 -1.53 5.24
N ALA A 52 14.27 -0.24 5.41
CA ALA A 52 13.44 0.22 6.51
C ALA A 52 12.01 -0.34 6.43
N MET A 53 11.41 -0.36 5.23
CA MET A 53 10.06 -0.91 5.02
C MET A 53 10.01 -2.43 5.27
N GLU A 54 10.99 -3.18 4.77
CA GLU A 54 11.11 -4.62 5.06
C GLU A 54 11.26 -4.88 6.55
N SER A 55 12.14 -4.13 7.23
CA SER A 55 12.33 -4.24 8.67
C SER A 55 11.04 -3.93 9.45
N HIS A 56 10.30 -2.90 9.03
CA HIS A 56 9.01 -2.56 9.62
C HIS A 56 8.02 -3.72 9.50
N SER A 57 7.85 -4.24 8.28
CA SER A 57 6.97 -5.36 7.98
C SER A 57 7.34 -6.67 8.67
N LYS A 58 8.63 -6.90 8.92
CA LYS A 58 9.13 -8.13 9.56
C LYS A 58 9.05 -8.10 11.08
N TYR A 59 9.37 -6.98 11.69
CA TYR A 59 9.60 -6.90 13.14
C TYR A 59 8.52 -6.13 13.89
N ASN A 60 7.81 -5.22 13.23
CA ASN A 60 6.83 -4.37 13.89
C ASN A 60 5.39 -4.78 13.59
N LEU A 61 5.16 -5.67 12.63
CA LEU A 61 3.83 -6.01 12.16
C LEU A 61 3.57 -7.51 12.21
N THR A 62 2.33 -7.87 12.49
CA THR A 62 1.87 -9.25 12.38
C THR A 62 1.84 -9.63 10.90
N PRO A 63 2.38 -10.79 10.50
CA PRO A 63 2.28 -11.27 9.13
C PRO A 63 0.83 -11.29 8.63
N TRP A 64 0.57 -10.76 7.44
CA TRP A 64 -0.78 -10.71 6.87
C TRP A 64 -1.51 -12.06 6.81
N PRO A 65 -0.85 -13.24 6.64
CA PRO A 65 -1.54 -14.54 6.69
C PRO A 65 -2.02 -14.95 8.08
N GLU A 66 -1.60 -14.26 9.14
CA GLU A 66 -2.09 -14.42 10.52
C GLU A 66 -3.27 -13.47 10.82
N ILE A 67 -3.40 -12.36 10.06
CA ILE A 67 -4.49 -11.39 10.19
C ILE A 67 -5.68 -11.79 9.32
N TYR A 68 -5.41 -12.16 8.06
CA TYR A 68 -6.41 -12.56 7.06
C TYR A 68 -6.39 -14.07 6.84
N PRO A 69 -7.56 -14.75 6.72
CA PRO A 69 -7.65 -16.19 6.47
C PRO A 69 -7.28 -16.54 5.02
N THR A 70 -6.01 -16.37 4.66
CA THR A 70 -5.43 -16.52 3.31
C THR A 70 -5.77 -17.85 2.60
N GLY A 71 -6.13 -18.90 3.34
CA GLY A 71 -6.62 -20.15 2.75
C GLY A 71 -7.92 -19.99 1.92
N THR A 72 -8.72 -18.96 2.17
CA THR A 72 -9.92 -18.64 1.37
C THR A 72 -9.59 -18.21 -0.05
N LEU A 73 -8.38 -17.66 -0.28
CA LEU A 73 -7.92 -17.30 -1.61
C LEU A 73 -7.65 -18.54 -2.46
N LEU A 74 -7.24 -19.65 -1.84
CA LEU A 74 -6.99 -20.93 -2.51
C LEU A 74 -8.28 -21.67 -2.91
N ALA A 75 -9.43 -21.27 -2.35
CA ALA A 75 -10.71 -21.87 -2.72
C ALA A 75 -11.14 -21.39 -4.11
N ASN A 76 -11.32 -22.34 -5.03
CA ASN A 76 -11.83 -22.11 -6.39
C ASN A 76 -11.03 -21.07 -7.20
N TYR A 77 -9.75 -20.86 -6.90
CA TYR A 77 -8.95 -19.98 -7.75
C TYR A 77 -8.69 -20.63 -9.11
N LYS A 78 -8.58 -19.81 -10.14
CA LYS A 78 -8.42 -20.27 -11.51
C LYS A 78 -6.91 -20.35 -11.79
N LEU A 79 -6.45 -21.51 -12.26
CA LEU A 79 -5.02 -21.78 -12.50
C LEU A 79 -4.44 -21.04 -13.71
N ASP A 80 -5.30 -20.49 -14.57
CA ASP A 80 -4.93 -19.75 -15.79
C ASP A 80 -4.49 -18.31 -15.52
N ARG A 81 -4.50 -17.88 -14.25
CA ARG A 81 -4.24 -16.49 -13.85
C ARG A 81 -3.59 -16.38 -12.47
N PRO A 82 -3.03 -15.21 -12.11
CA PRO A 82 -2.40 -15.03 -10.82
C PRO A 82 -3.36 -15.19 -9.63
N LEU A 83 -2.84 -15.81 -8.59
CA LEU A 83 -3.50 -15.96 -7.29
C LEU A 83 -3.39 -14.67 -6.48
N VAL A 84 -2.17 -14.14 -6.32
CA VAL A 84 -1.94 -12.87 -5.61
C VAL A 84 -1.07 -11.97 -6.48
N VAL A 85 -1.53 -10.74 -6.68
CA VAL A 85 -0.72 -9.65 -7.25
C VAL A 85 -0.42 -8.68 -6.11
N ASP A 86 0.85 -8.61 -5.72
CA ASP A 86 1.37 -7.68 -4.71
C ASP A 86 1.77 -6.38 -5.40
N VAL A 87 0.95 -5.34 -5.24
CA VAL A 87 1.06 -4.05 -5.95
C VAL A 87 1.85 -3.07 -5.09
N GLY A 88 3.03 -2.66 -5.56
CA GLY A 88 3.98 -1.90 -4.75
C GLY A 88 4.69 -2.76 -3.71
N GLY A 89 4.88 -4.05 -4.00
CA GLY A 89 5.34 -5.04 -3.02
C GLY A 89 6.82 -4.93 -2.64
N SER A 90 7.56 -3.96 -3.19
CA SER A 90 8.99 -3.72 -2.92
C SER A 90 9.81 -5.00 -3.09
N LYS A 91 10.34 -5.56 -2.00
CA LYS A 91 11.14 -6.80 -2.01
C LYS A 91 10.33 -8.10 -2.05
N GLY A 92 8.99 -8.04 -2.13
CA GLY A 92 8.10 -9.21 -2.18
C GLY A 92 8.02 -10.00 -0.87
N HIS A 93 8.29 -9.35 0.26
CA HIS A 93 8.34 -10.01 1.56
C HIS A 93 6.95 -10.52 2.00
N ASP A 94 5.85 -9.89 1.58
CA ASP A 94 4.49 -10.36 1.89
C ASP A 94 4.07 -11.55 1.05
N LEU A 95 4.47 -11.60 -0.22
CA LEU A 95 4.35 -12.82 -1.03
C LEU A 95 5.14 -13.99 -0.43
N MET A 96 6.32 -13.72 0.14
CA MET A 96 7.09 -14.76 0.84
C MET A 96 6.38 -15.26 2.09
N LYS A 97 5.78 -14.38 2.91
CA LYS A 97 4.95 -14.80 4.06
C LYS A 97 3.77 -15.67 3.61
N PHE A 98 3.12 -15.31 2.50
CA PHE A 98 2.05 -16.12 1.92
C PHE A 98 2.55 -17.49 1.45
N HIS A 99 3.68 -17.54 0.72
CA HIS A 99 4.25 -18.78 0.23
C HIS A 99 4.68 -19.72 1.37
N ILE A 100 5.28 -19.20 2.45
CA ILE A 100 5.61 -19.98 3.64
C ILE A 100 4.35 -20.59 4.26
N ARG A 101 3.25 -19.83 4.31
CA ARG A 101 1.96 -20.33 4.83
C ARG A 101 1.32 -21.38 3.91
N HIS A 102 1.52 -21.25 2.60
CA HIS A 102 0.90 -22.06 1.54
C HIS A 102 1.96 -22.59 0.55
N PRO A 103 2.82 -23.52 0.96
CA PRO A 103 3.95 -23.98 0.14
C PRO A 103 3.53 -24.72 -1.14
N GLY A 104 2.30 -25.22 -1.21
CA GLY A 104 1.74 -25.89 -2.38
C GLY A 104 1.19 -24.96 -3.47
N THR A 105 1.40 -23.65 -3.34
CA THR A 105 0.98 -22.65 -4.33
C THR A 105 1.73 -22.87 -5.66
N PRO A 106 1.06 -22.88 -6.83
CA PRO A 106 1.75 -23.11 -8.10
C PRO A 106 2.75 -22.01 -8.46
N ALA A 107 3.84 -22.39 -9.13
CA ALA A 107 4.83 -21.45 -9.63
C ALA A 107 4.21 -20.41 -10.57
N GLY A 108 4.63 -19.15 -10.42
CA GLY A 108 4.16 -18.03 -11.22
C GLY A 108 2.77 -17.49 -10.86
N SER A 109 2.08 -18.10 -9.89
CA SER A 109 0.77 -17.59 -9.42
C SER A 109 0.89 -16.43 -8.43
N LEU A 110 2.08 -16.18 -7.89
CA LEU A 110 2.39 -14.99 -7.09
C LEU A 110 3.09 -13.98 -7.99
N VAL A 111 2.51 -12.79 -8.15
CA VAL A 111 3.05 -11.73 -8.99
C VAL A 111 3.46 -10.56 -8.12
N LEU A 112 4.72 -10.16 -8.21
CA LEU A 112 5.26 -8.97 -7.56
C LEU A 112 5.29 -7.81 -8.56
N GLN A 113 4.73 -6.67 -8.18
CA GLN A 113 4.76 -5.44 -8.95
C GLN A 113 5.40 -4.30 -8.17
N ASP A 114 6.31 -3.59 -8.84
CA ASP A 114 6.90 -2.34 -8.37
C ASP A 114 7.53 -1.60 -9.57
N LEU A 115 8.07 -0.41 -9.34
CA LEU A 115 8.75 0.37 -10.37
C LEU A 115 10.00 -0.37 -10.91
N PRO A 116 10.33 -0.22 -12.21
CA PRO A 116 11.48 -0.91 -12.82
C PRO A 116 12.81 -0.68 -12.10
N GLY A 117 13.00 0.50 -11.50
CA GLY A 117 14.22 0.83 -10.76
C GLY A 117 14.36 0.03 -9.46
N ILE A 118 13.25 -0.28 -8.79
CA ILE A 118 13.21 -1.05 -7.54
C ILE A 118 13.49 -2.54 -7.83
N LEU A 119 12.94 -3.05 -8.93
CA LEU A 119 13.01 -4.48 -9.27
C LEU A 119 14.34 -4.91 -9.93
N ARG A 120 15.16 -3.97 -10.42
CA ARG A 120 16.32 -4.27 -11.28
C ARG A 120 17.33 -5.24 -10.66
N GLU A 121 17.55 -5.14 -9.36
CA GLU A 121 18.52 -5.97 -8.61
C GLU A 121 17.85 -6.89 -7.60
N LEU A 122 16.52 -7.01 -7.67
CA LEU A 122 15.76 -7.81 -6.73
C LEU A 122 15.89 -9.30 -7.08
N ILE A 123 16.35 -10.09 -6.11
CA ILE A 123 16.38 -11.54 -6.20
C ILE A 123 15.23 -12.08 -5.36
N VAL A 124 14.22 -12.64 -6.03
CA VAL A 124 13.11 -13.36 -5.39
C VAL A 124 13.13 -14.83 -5.81
N PRO A 125 12.55 -15.75 -5.01
CA PRO A 125 12.45 -17.15 -5.40
C PRO A 125 11.59 -17.34 -6.65
N ASP A 126 11.86 -18.39 -7.42
CA ASP A 126 11.21 -18.69 -8.71
C ASP A 126 9.67 -18.81 -8.64
N ILE A 127 9.11 -18.99 -7.44
CA ILE A 127 7.66 -19.00 -7.21
C ILE A 127 7.03 -17.62 -7.50
N ILE A 128 7.79 -16.54 -7.34
CA ILE A 128 7.35 -15.15 -7.54
C ILE A 128 7.70 -14.70 -8.96
N SER A 129 6.68 -14.35 -9.73
CA SER A 129 6.83 -13.69 -11.02
C SER A 129 6.95 -12.18 -10.82
N VAL A 130 8.10 -11.62 -11.20
CA VAL A 130 8.34 -10.17 -11.10
C VAL A 130 7.81 -9.46 -12.36
N LYS A 131 6.97 -8.45 -12.18
CA LYS A 131 6.40 -7.63 -13.26
C LYS A 131 6.55 -6.15 -12.96
N PRO A 132 7.44 -5.41 -13.66
CA PRO A 132 7.52 -3.98 -13.50
C PRO A 132 6.20 -3.30 -13.83
N HIS A 133 5.72 -2.44 -12.93
CA HIS A 133 4.46 -1.73 -13.07
C HIS A 133 4.44 -0.47 -12.20
N ASP A 134 3.87 0.59 -12.75
CA ASP A 134 3.50 1.81 -12.04
C ASP A 134 1.99 1.76 -11.79
N PHE A 135 1.58 1.72 -10.53
CA PHE A 135 0.17 1.63 -10.14
C PHE A 135 -0.66 2.87 -10.48
N LEU A 136 -0.01 3.99 -10.88
CA LEU A 136 -0.69 5.17 -11.44
C LEU A 136 -1.10 4.95 -12.91
N THR A 137 -0.85 3.76 -13.45
CA THR A 137 -1.27 3.34 -14.79
C THR A 137 -2.23 2.15 -14.71
N PRO A 138 -3.02 1.87 -15.76
CA PRO A 138 -3.96 0.75 -15.76
C PRO A 138 -3.30 -0.58 -15.40
N GLN A 139 -3.90 -1.31 -14.46
CA GLN A 139 -3.37 -2.58 -13.96
C GLN A 139 -3.31 -3.65 -15.08
N PRO A 140 -2.11 -4.15 -15.43
CA PRO A 140 -1.93 -5.07 -16.55
C PRO A 140 -2.38 -6.51 -16.26
N VAL A 141 -2.37 -6.95 -15.00
CA VAL A 141 -2.86 -8.27 -14.61
C VAL A 141 -4.36 -8.16 -14.39
N ARG A 142 -5.16 -8.92 -15.16
CA ARG A 142 -6.63 -8.88 -15.07
C ARG A 142 -7.18 -10.15 -14.43
N GLY A 143 -8.24 -9.99 -13.65
CA GLY A 143 -9.00 -11.06 -13.02
C GLY A 143 -8.22 -11.90 -12.01
N ALA A 144 -7.14 -11.39 -11.41
CA ALA A 144 -6.41 -12.11 -10.36
C ALA A 144 -7.33 -12.41 -9.16
N ARG A 145 -7.04 -13.46 -8.40
CA ARG A 145 -7.86 -13.81 -7.23
C ARG A 145 -7.77 -12.74 -6.13
N ALA A 146 -6.58 -12.22 -5.87
CA ALA A 146 -6.37 -11.10 -4.98
C ALA A 146 -5.39 -10.08 -5.59
N TYR A 147 -5.72 -8.80 -5.44
CA TYR A 147 -4.77 -7.70 -5.48
C TYR A 147 -4.47 -7.31 -4.03
N PHE A 148 -3.20 -7.23 -3.67
CA PHE A 148 -2.75 -6.94 -2.31
C PHE A 148 -1.94 -5.64 -2.35
N MET A 149 -2.22 -4.74 -1.42
CA MET A 149 -1.52 -3.47 -1.24
C MET A 149 -1.19 -3.32 0.24
N HIS A 150 0.06 -3.03 0.57
CA HIS A 150 0.50 -2.88 1.96
C HIS A 150 1.35 -1.63 2.10
N ASN A 151 0.87 -0.67 2.91
CA ASN A 151 1.50 0.64 3.10
C ASN A 151 1.78 1.35 1.78
N ILE A 152 0.71 1.54 0.99
CA ILE A 152 0.76 2.21 -0.32
C ILE A 152 -0.13 3.45 -0.32
N LEU A 153 -1.41 3.28 -0.03
CA LEU A 153 -2.44 4.30 -0.15
C LEU A 153 -2.33 5.39 0.93
N HIS A 154 -1.70 5.13 2.07
CA HIS A 154 -1.39 6.16 3.08
C HIS A 154 -0.36 7.20 2.61
N ASP A 155 0.40 6.90 1.55
CA ASP A 155 1.37 7.81 0.95
C ASP A 155 0.72 8.81 -0.02
N TRP A 156 -0.56 8.64 -0.32
CA TRP A 156 -1.30 9.40 -1.32
C TRP A 156 -2.53 10.07 -0.73
N ASP A 157 -2.84 11.27 -1.19
CA ASP A 157 -4.10 11.94 -0.88
C ASP A 157 -5.30 11.19 -1.52
N ASP A 158 -6.52 11.52 -1.09
CA ASP A 158 -7.73 10.80 -1.53
C ASP A 158 -7.95 10.87 -3.06
N LYS A 159 -7.48 11.93 -3.73
CA LYS A 159 -7.59 12.06 -5.18
C LYS A 159 -6.72 11.02 -5.88
N ILE A 160 -5.42 10.98 -5.57
CA ILE A 160 -4.48 10.04 -6.19
C ILE A 160 -4.80 8.60 -5.75
N ALA A 161 -5.13 8.38 -4.48
CA ALA A 161 -5.53 7.06 -3.98
C ALA A 161 -6.76 6.50 -4.73
N SER A 162 -7.75 7.35 -5.05
CA SER A 162 -8.89 6.95 -5.88
C SER A 162 -8.50 6.55 -7.29
N GLU A 163 -7.54 7.25 -7.91
CA GLU A 163 -7.05 6.90 -9.27
C GLU A 163 -6.37 5.52 -9.27
N ILE A 164 -5.50 5.26 -8.28
CA ILE A 164 -4.86 3.95 -8.08
C ILE A 164 -5.90 2.85 -7.88
N LEU A 165 -6.83 3.06 -6.95
CA LEU A 165 -7.88 2.08 -6.64
C LEU A 165 -8.78 1.80 -7.85
N LYS A 166 -9.06 2.80 -8.67
CA LYS A 166 -9.83 2.64 -9.91
C LYS A 166 -9.11 1.73 -10.91
N HIS A 167 -7.79 1.87 -11.07
CA HIS A 167 -7.02 0.97 -11.92
C HIS A 167 -7.07 -0.48 -11.45
N ILE A 168 -7.09 -0.72 -10.13
CA ILE A 168 -7.28 -2.06 -9.57
C ILE A 168 -8.71 -2.55 -9.81
N ALA A 169 -9.72 -1.74 -9.49
CA ALA A 169 -11.13 -2.08 -9.70
C ALA A 169 -11.42 -2.46 -11.16
N ASP A 170 -10.89 -1.69 -12.12
CA ASP A 170 -11.02 -1.96 -13.56
C ASP A 170 -10.40 -3.30 -13.99
N ALA A 171 -9.47 -3.85 -13.22
CA ALA A 171 -8.82 -5.14 -13.47
C ALA A 171 -9.43 -6.30 -12.67
N MET A 172 -10.34 -6.05 -11.74
CA MET A 172 -10.99 -7.08 -10.93
C MET A 172 -12.09 -7.81 -11.72
N GLU A 173 -12.29 -9.09 -11.43
CA GLU A 173 -13.44 -9.87 -11.90
C GLU A 173 -14.56 -9.85 -10.84
N PRO A 174 -15.76 -9.34 -11.16
CA PRO A 174 -16.90 -9.30 -10.23
C PRO A 174 -17.24 -10.67 -9.65
N GLY A 175 -17.49 -10.74 -8.35
CA GLY A 175 -17.78 -11.99 -7.63
C GLY A 175 -16.59 -12.94 -7.45
N TYR A 176 -15.41 -12.61 -7.99
CA TYR A 176 -14.22 -13.45 -7.92
C TYR A 176 -13.02 -12.77 -7.28
N SER A 177 -12.60 -11.62 -7.80
CA SER A 177 -11.43 -10.90 -7.33
C SER A 177 -11.70 -10.19 -6.00
N LYS A 178 -10.68 -10.15 -5.14
CA LYS A 178 -10.66 -9.31 -3.94
C LYS A 178 -9.54 -8.29 -4.05
N LEU A 179 -9.76 -7.10 -3.48
CA LEU A 179 -8.67 -6.19 -3.14
C LEU A 179 -8.50 -6.23 -1.62
N LEU A 180 -7.26 -6.47 -1.19
CA LEU A 180 -6.84 -6.52 0.20
C LEU A 180 -5.89 -5.35 0.47
N ILE A 181 -6.32 -4.42 1.32
CA ILE A 181 -5.51 -3.26 1.73
C ILE A 181 -5.04 -3.50 3.15
N HIS A 182 -3.74 -3.65 3.33
CA HIS A 182 -3.09 -3.85 4.62
C HIS A 182 -2.48 -2.52 5.06
N GLU A 183 -3.19 -1.76 5.90
CA GLU A 183 -2.79 -0.41 6.33
C GLU A 183 -3.31 -0.08 7.73
N SER A 184 -2.91 1.09 8.23
CA SER A 184 -3.49 1.61 9.47
C SER A 184 -4.96 1.95 9.30
N ILE A 185 -5.74 1.60 10.33
CA ILE A 185 -7.16 1.93 10.42
C ILE A 185 -7.34 2.76 11.68
N MET A 186 -7.21 4.07 11.51
CA MET A 186 -7.11 5.00 12.63
C MET A 186 -8.43 5.05 13.43
N SER A 187 -8.33 4.87 14.75
CA SER A 187 -9.48 5.09 15.65
C SER A 187 -9.85 6.57 15.70
N SER A 188 -11.13 6.88 15.49
CA SER A 188 -11.66 8.25 15.59
C SER A 188 -11.81 8.77 17.03
N ILE A 189 -11.67 7.89 18.04
CA ILE A 189 -11.90 8.24 19.45
C ILE A 189 -10.58 8.30 20.22
N LYS A 190 -9.74 7.26 20.09
CA LYS A 190 -8.45 7.16 20.81
C LYS A 190 -7.41 6.52 19.89
N PRO A 191 -6.91 7.25 18.89
CA PRO A 191 -5.88 6.72 18.01
C PRO A 191 -4.60 6.45 18.80
N LEU A 192 -3.89 5.38 18.43
CA LEU A 192 -2.61 5.05 19.02
C LEU A 192 -1.59 6.14 18.67
N ALA A 193 -0.73 6.52 19.62
CA ALA A 193 0.27 7.56 19.42
C ALA A 193 1.21 7.27 18.23
N ARG A 194 1.47 6.00 17.94
CA ARG A 194 2.27 5.61 16.77
C ARG A 194 1.53 5.88 15.46
N VAL A 195 0.23 5.59 15.39
CA VAL A 195 -0.60 5.87 14.20
C VAL A 195 -0.67 7.37 13.96
N THR A 196 -0.89 8.18 14.99
CA THR A 196 -0.88 9.65 14.82
C THR A 196 0.50 10.22 14.48
N THR A 197 1.58 9.57 14.92
CA THR A 197 2.94 9.93 14.49
C THR A 197 3.15 9.60 13.02
N SER A 198 2.64 8.47 12.54
CA SER A 198 2.63 8.11 11.11
C SER A 198 1.84 9.13 10.31
N ASP A 199 0.63 9.47 10.75
CA ASP A 199 -0.24 10.47 10.12
C ASP A 199 0.45 11.83 9.93
N ILE A 200 1.10 12.34 10.98
CA ILE A 200 1.89 13.59 10.90
C ILE A 200 3.06 13.44 9.92
N THR A 201 3.66 12.25 9.82
CA THR A 201 4.74 11.95 8.86
C THR A 201 4.22 11.97 7.43
N MET A 202 3.10 11.31 7.14
CA MET A 202 2.44 11.28 5.83
C MET A 202 2.04 12.70 5.40
N MET A 203 1.41 13.46 6.30
CA MET A 203 1.05 14.86 6.04
C MET A 203 2.27 15.72 5.73
N ALA A 204 3.34 15.60 6.52
CA ALA A 204 4.50 16.46 6.38
C ALA A 204 5.41 16.08 5.20
N CYS A 205 5.50 14.80 4.85
CA CYS A 205 6.41 14.31 3.80
C CYS A 205 5.75 14.17 2.43
N LEU A 206 4.47 13.81 2.41
CA LEU A 206 3.81 13.31 1.21
C LEU A 206 2.52 14.07 0.89
N GLY A 207 2.09 14.99 1.76
CA GLY A 207 0.79 15.63 1.61
C GLY A 207 -0.37 14.63 1.70
N ALA A 208 -0.18 13.55 2.45
CA ALA A 208 -1.12 12.45 2.59
C ALA A 208 -1.58 12.30 4.05
N LYS A 209 -2.29 11.21 4.37
CA LYS A 209 -2.88 10.99 5.70
C LYS A 209 -3.08 9.50 5.98
N GLU A 210 -3.08 9.17 7.27
CA GLU A 210 -3.72 7.94 7.75
C GLU A 210 -5.24 8.12 7.72
N ARG A 211 -5.97 7.03 7.51
CA ARG A 211 -7.44 7.08 7.35
C ARG A 211 -8.15 6.35 8.47
N THR A 212 -9.26 6.93 8.91
CA THR A 212 -10.23 6.24 9.75
C THR A 212 -11.01 5.21 8.94
N GLU A 213 -11.67 4.26 9.61
CA GLU A 213 -12.55 3.28 8.93
C GLU A 213 -13.60 3.97 8.04
N ASN A 214 -14.20 5.08 8.50
CA ASN A 214 -15.21 5.79 7.72
C ASN A 214 -14.62 6.42 6.45
N GLU A 215 -13.41 7.00 6.54
CA GLU A 215 -12.72 7.54 5.36
C GLU A 215 -12.33 6.44 4.37
N TRP A 216 -11.85 5.31 4.86
CA TRP A 216 -11.59 4.13 4.03
C TRP A 216 -12.83 3.68 3.27
N ARG A 217 -13.97 3.53 3.96
CA ARG A 217 -15.24 3.13 3.34
C ARG A 217 -15.69 4.13 2.28
N GLN A 218 -15.58 5.43 2.55
CA GLN A 218 -15.95 6.47 1.60
C GLN A 218 -15.05 6.45 0.36
N LEU A 219 -13.74 6.34 0.55
CA LEU A 219 -12.76 6.27 -0.53
C LEU A 219 -13.04 5.06 -1.43
N LEU A 220 -13.20 3.87 -0.85
CA LEU A 220 -13.45 2.63 -1.59
C LEU A 220 -14.80 2.65 -2.32
N GLN A 221 -15.85 3.15 -1.67
CA GLN A 221 -17.16 3.29 -2.29
C GLN A 221 -17.13 4.23 -3.49
N SER A 222 -16.33 5.30 -3.45
CA SER A 222 -16.22 6.28 -4.54
C SER A 222 -15.72 5.70 -5.86
N VAL A 223 -15.05 4.53 -5.80
CA VAL A 223 -14.49 3.81 -6.95
C VAL A 223 -15.20 2.47 -7.22
N GLY A 224 -16.37 2.26 -6.63
CA GLY A 224 -17.18 1.05 -6.86
C GLY A 224 -16.67 -0.20 -6.14
N LEU A 225 -15.99 -0.04 -5.00
CA LEU A 225 -15.56 -1.15 -4.14
C LEU A 225 -16.38 -1.17 -2.84
N ASN A 226 -16.90 -2.35 -2.51
CA ASN A 226 -17.59 -2.63 -1.26
C ASN A 226 -16.62 -3.22 -0.23
N VAL A 227 -16.59 -2.64 0.97
CA VAL A 227 -15.86 -3.22 2.11
C VAL A 227 -16.67 -4.38 2.70
N LEU A 228 -16.13 -5.59 2.59
CA LEU A 228 -16.74 -6.80 3.14
C LEU A 228 -16.47 -6.93 4.63
N LYS A 229 -15.20 -6.79 5.00
CA LYS A 229 -14.75 -6.97 6.37
C LYS A 229 -13.42 -6.27 6.59
N ILE A 230 -13.23 -5.80 7.81
CA ILE A 230 -11.94 -5.34 8.31
C ILE A 230 -11.42 -6.41 9.26
N TRP A 231 -10.22 -6.89 8.99
CA TRP A 231 -9.52 -7.92 9.75
C TRP A 231 -8.42 -7.29 10.61
N GLY A 232 -8.27 -7.76 11.83
CA GLY A 232 -7.26 -7.28 12.78
C GLY A 232 -7.88 -6.89 14.14
N PRO A 233 -7.09 -6.89 15.23
CA PRO A 233 -7.53 -6.36 16.51
C PRO A 233 -7.87 -4.88 16.41
N PHE A 234 -8.89 -4.41 17.14
CA PHE A 234 -9.27 -2.99 17.20
C PHE A 234 -8.14 -2.06 17.70
N GLU A 235 -7.12 -2.63 18.37
CA GLU A 235 -5.96 -1.92 18.92
C GLU A 235 -4.63 -2.29 18.21
N SER A 236 -4.71 -2.87 17.02
CA SER A 236 -3.52 -3.12 16.21
C SER A 236 -3.09 -1.85 15.47
N MET A 237 -1.81 -1.78 15.11
CA MET A 237 -1.27 -0.66 14.32
C MET A 237 -1.83 -0.66 12.90
N GLU A 238 -2.09 -1.84 12.35
CA GLU A 238 -2.59 -2.07 10.99
C GLU A 238 -3.59 -3.22 10.97
N GLY A 239 -4.49 -3.17 10.00
CA GLY A 239 -5.46 -4.22 9.70
C GLY A 239 -5.61 -4.43 8.21
N ILE A 240 -6.37 -5.45 7.82
CA ILE A 240 -6.63 -5.77 6.42
C ILE A 240 -8.08 -5.45 6.08
N ILE A 241 -8.27 -4.50 5.17
CA ILE A 241 -9.57 -4.18 4.59
C ILE A 241 -9.79 -5.11 3.40
N GLU A 242 -10.73 -6.05 3.56
CA GLU A 242 -11.16 -6.95 2.50
C GLU A 242 -12.29 -6.30 1.71
N THR A 243 -12.11 -6.23 0.39
CA THR A 243 -13.05 -5.56 -0.51
C THR A 243 -13.40 -6.42 -1.73
N GLU A 244 -14.51 -6.09 -2.37
CA GLU A 244 -14.91 -6.61 -3.68
C GLU A 244 -15.54 -5.53 -4.55
N LEU A 245 -15.66 -5.79 -5.86
CA LEU A 245 -16.43 -4.93 -6.75
C LEU A 245 -17.90 -4.90 -6.35
N ALA A 246 -18.49 -3.70 -6.41
CA ALA A 246 -19.89 -3.45 -6.09
C ALA A 246 -20.90 -4.02 -7.10
#